data_AF-A0A3M7P2L1-F1
#
_entry.id   AF-A0A3M7P2L1-F1
#
_cell.length_a   1.000
_cell.length_b   1.000
_cell.length_c   1.000
_cell.angle_alpha   90.00
_cell.angle_beta   90.00
_cell.angle_gamma   90.00
#
_symmetry.space_group_name_H-M   'P 1'
#
loop_
_entity.id
_entity.type
_entity.pdbx_description
1 polymer ?
#
loop_
_entity_poly.entity_id
_entity_poly.type
_entity_poly.pdbx_seq_one_letter_code
_entity_poly.pdbx_strand_id
1 'polypeptide(L)'
;MIYVLNIFAQLILMDSFFGFKYHSYGLDFLKKFLIGDDYSRIDRAFPRVTFCDFRIRNLADNIHQHSVQCALPINLFNEKFFICLWFWLIFLAIVTIFNFFSWLKIVFTSYRKNTITKYLKSLKKLGSSDKDKEILDTFVTDYCHLDGAFIFNLLRRNSNYITTSEIISALYERYCRDYIRPPRRSIVM
;
A
#
# COMPACT_ATOMS: atom_id res chain seq x y z
N MET A 1 -4.01 5.24 -2.40
CA MET A 1 -3.80 4.86 -3.81
C MET A 1 -2.42 5.24 -4.30
N ILE A 2 -1.92 6.45 -4.03
CA ILE A 2 -0.57 6.91 -4.43
C ILE A 2 0.55 5.95 -3.99
N TYR A 3 0.45 5.33 -2.81
CA TYR A 3 1.46 4.37 -2.35
C TYR A 3 1.59 3.11 -3.22
N VAL A 4 0.50 2.64 -3.82
CA VAL A 4 0.56 1.48 -4.73
C VAL A 4 1.30 1.87 -6.00
N LEU A 5 0.98 3.03 -6.57
CA LEU A 5 1.68 3.58 -7.73
C LEU A 5 3.17 3.81 -7.43
N ASN A 6 3.50 4.28 -6.22
CA ASN A 6 4.88 4.47 -5.79
C ASN A 6 5.67 3.16 -5.82
N ILE A 7 5.10 2.05 -5.33
CA ILE A 7 5.76 0.74 -5.37
C ILE A 7 5.98 0.26 -6.80
N PHE A 8 5.00 0.41 -7.69
CA PHE A 8 5.17 0.06 -9.11
C PHE A 8 6.24 0.92 -9.78
N ALA A 9 6.26 2.23 -9.51
CA ALA A 9 7.27 3.13 -10.02
C ALA A 9 8.68 2.76 -9.50
N GLN A 10 8.82 2.41 -8.23
CA GLN A 10 10.08 1.96 -7.63
C GLN A 10 10.59 0.66 -8.27
N LEU A 11 9.71 -0.29 -8.58
CA LEU A 11 10.08 -1.51 -9.30
C LEU A 11 10.57 -1.23 -10.73
N ILE A 12 9.87 -0.37 -11.47
CA ILE A 12 10.26 0.02 -12.83
C ILE A 12 11.59 0.77 -12.83
N LEU A 13 11.78 1.68 -11.86
CA LEU A 13 13.04 2.43 -11.73
C LEU A 13 14.20 1.49 -11.44
N MET A 14 14.01 0.47 -10.60
CA MET A 14 15.06 -0.53 -10.34
C MET A 14 15.38 -1.37 -11.57
N ASP A 15 14.36 -1.83 -12.32
CA ASP A 15 14.57 -2.53 -13.60
C ASP A 15 15.39 -1.65 -14.58
N SER A 16 15.10 -0.34 -14.63
CA SER A 16 15.82 0.61 -15.48
C SER A 16 17.24 0.92 -14.98
N PHE A 17 17.47 1.02 -13.68
CA PHE A 17 18.77 1.35 -13.10
C PHE A 17 19.80 0.22 -13.32
N PHE A 18 19.34 -1.03 -13.20
CA PHE A 18 20.21 -2.20 -13.34
C PHE A 18 20.40 -2.66 -14.78
N GLY A 19 19.51 -2.28 -15.70
CA GLY A 19 19.58 -2.72 -17.10
C GLY A 19 19.25 -4.22 -17.29
N PHE A 20 18.69 -4.87 -16.27
CA PHE A 20 18.16 -6.23 -16.33
C PHE A 20 16.85 -6.33 -15.56
N LYS A 21 16.14 -7.46 -15.70
CA LYS A 21 14.85 -7.72 -15.04
C LYS A 21 15.03 -7.91 -13.52
N TYR A 22 15.08 -6.81 -12.77
CA TYR A 22 15.23 -6.83 -11.32
C TYR A 22 14.00 -7.40 -10.61
N HIS A 23 12.80 -7.25 -11.16
CA HIS A 23 11.60 -7.86 -10.58
C HIS A 23 11.70 -9.40 -10.41
N SER A 24 12.36 -10.12 -11.32
CA SER A 24 12.54 -11.58 -11.22
C SER A 24 13.78 -12.00 -10.44
N TYR A 25 14.67 -11.07 -10.14
CA TYR A 25 15.97 -11.33 -9.53
C TYR A 25 15.88 -12.07 -8.18
N GLY A 26 15.02 -11.60 -7.27
CA GLY A 26 14.85 -12.26 -5.97
C GLY A 26 14.15 -13.62 -6.05
N LEU A 27 13.24 -13.81 -7.03
CA LEU A 27 12.60 -15.12 -7.27
C LEU A 27 13.61 -16.14 -7.79
N ASP A 28 14.47 -15.73 -8.73
CA ASP A 28 15.54 -16.56 -9.26
C ASP A 28 16.57 -16.92 -8.17
N PHE A 29 16.88 -15.98 -7.27
CA PHE A 29 17.71 -16.24 -6.10
C PHE A 29 17.06 -17.28 -5.17
N LEU A 30 15.80 -17.08 -4.79
CA LEU A 30 15.09 -17.98 -3.88
C LEU A 30 14.99 -19.41 -4.46
N LYS A 31 14.67 -19.52 -5.75
CA LYS A 31 14.57 -20.81 -6.44
C LYS A 31 15.90 -21.57 -6.41
N LYS A 32 17.02 -20.90 -6.69
CA LYS A 32 18.35 -21.53 -6.68
C LYS A 32 18.81 -21.86 -5.25
N PHE A 33 18.52 -20.97 -4.30
CA PHE A 33 18.80 -21.21 -2.89
C PHE A 33 18.09 -22.47 -2.36
N LEU A 34 16.82 -22.67 -2.73
CA LEU A 34 16.05 -23.85 -2.33
C LEU A 34 16.52 -25.15 -3.00
N ILE A 35 17.03 -25.08 -4.24
CA ILE A 35 17.51 -26.24 -5.00
C ILE A 35 18.94 -26.63 -4.57
N GLY A 36 19.66 -25.75 -3.88
CA GLY A 36 21.06 -25.97 -3.48
C GLY A 36 22.05 -25.90 -4.65
N ASP A 37 21.66 -25.27 -5.76
CA ASP A 37 22.50 -25.10 -6.95
C ASP A 37 23.46 -23.91 -6.76
N ASP A 38 24.63 -24.01 -7.40
CA ASP A 38 25.70 -23.05 -7.22
C ASP A 38 25.28 -21.68 -7.81
N TYR A 39 25.25 -20.65 -6.97
CA TYR A 39 24.68 -19.32 -7.28
C TYR A 39 25.48 -18.55 -8.34
N SER A 40 26.64 -19.08 -8.76
CA SER A 40 27.59 -18.51 -9.72
C SER A 40 27.00 -17.97 -11.03
N ARG A 41 25.80 -18.42 -11.46
CA ARG A 41 25.13 -17.86 -12.65
C ARG A 41 24.40 -16.53 -12.41
N ILE A 42 24.11 -16.14 -11.18
CA ILE A 42 23.49 -14.84 -10.87
C ILE A 42 24.55 -13.72 -10.84
N ASP A 43 25.83 -14.07 -10.72
CA ASP A 43 26.97 -13.13 -10.75
C ASP A 43 27.07 -12.28 -12.04
N ARG A 44 26.29 -12.58 -13.09
CA ARG A 44 26.23 -11.73 -14.30
C ARG A 44 25.61 -10.35 -14.05
N ALA A 45 24.73 -10.23 -13.06
CA ALA A 45 24.14 -8.95 -12.68
C ALA A 45 25.17 -8.02 -12.03
N PHE A 46 26.10 -8.58 -11.26
CA PHE A 46 27.08 -7.84 -10.47
C PHE A 46 28.47 -8.50 -10.59
N PRO A 47 29.23 -8.26 -11.68
CA PRO A 47 30.56 -8.84 -11.86
C PRO A 47 31.52 -8.35 -10.78
N ARG A 48 32.14 -9.30 -10.07
CA ARG A 48 33.15 -9.02 -9.03
C ARG A 48 34.55 -8.84 -9.61
N VAL A 49 34.74 -9.25 -10.87
CA VAL A 49 35.97 -9.17 -11.64
C VAL A 49 35.64 -8.69 -13.05
N THR A 50 36.39 -7.71 -13.56
CA THR A 50 36.21 -7.15 -14.91
C THR A 50 37.55 -6.94 -15.60
N PHE A 51 37.57 -6.93 -16.93
CA PHE A 51 38.75 -6.52 -17.70
C PHE A 51 38.66 -5.02 -18.00
N CYS A 52 39.75 -4.30 -17.73
CA CYS A 52 39.87 -2.88 -18.03
C CYS A 52 40.96 -2.68 -19.08
N ASP A 53 40.60 -2.01 -20.18
CA ASP A 53 41.51 -1.73 -21.30
C ASP A 53 42.11 -0.33 -21.16
N PHE A 54 43.42 -0.28 -20.99
CA PHE A 54 44.19 0.95 -20.94
C PHE A 54 44.87 1.21 -22.29
N ARG A 55 44.71 2.44 -22.81
CA ARG A 55 45.42 2.93 -24.00
C ARG A 55 46.56 3.82 -23.55
N ILE A 56 47.79 3.34 -23.69
CA ILE A 56 49.00 4.09 -23.34
C ILE A 56 49.63 4.60 -24.63
N ARG A 57 49.96 5.90 -24.68
CA ARG A 57 50.67 6.54 -25.79
C ARG A 57 52.16 6.58 -25.48
N ASN A 58 52.98 5.94 -26.31
CA ASN A 58 54.43 6.06 -26.24
C ASN A 58 54.94 7.14 -27.20
N LEU A 59 56.16 7.65 -26.98
CA LEU A 59 56.77 8.75 -27.75
C LEU A 59 56.90 8.50 -29.27
N ALA A 60 56.64 7.28 -29.75
CA ALA A 60 56.70 6.88 -31.16
C ALA A 60 55.33 6.88 -31.87
N ASP A 61 54.33 7.60 -31.34
CA ASP A 61 52.96 7.75 -31.90
C ASP A 61 52.15 6.44 -32.08
N ASN A 62 52.65 5.32 -31.54
CA ASN A 62 51.95 4.05 -31.52
C ASN A 62 51.12 3.91 -30.23
N ILE A 63 49.81 3.71 -30.36
CA ILE A 63 48.89 3.44 -29.24
C ILE A 63 48.89 1.94 -28.97
N HIS A 64 49.35 1.51 -27.79
CA HIS A 64 49.25 0.12 -27.36
C HIS A 64 48.08 -0.06 -26.38
N GLN A 65 47.27 -1.10 -26.59
CA GLN A 65 46.18 -1.49 -25.70
C GLN A 65 46.67 -2.58 -24.74
N HIS A 66 46.50 -2.34 -23.44
CA HIS A 66 46.77 -3.30 -22.38
C HIS A 66 45.48 -3.63 -21.63
N SER A 67 45.12 -4.90 -21.58
CA SER A 67 43.98 -5.39 -20.79
C SER A 67 44.47 -5.92 -19.45
N VAL A 68 43.93 -5.40 -18.34
CA VAL A 68 44.24 -5.89 -16.99
C VAL A 68 42.96 -6.35 -16.30
N GLN A 69 43.11 -7.33 -15.40
CA GLN A 69 42.00 -7.84 -14.59
C GLN A 69 41.84 -6.98 -13.32
N CYS A 70 40.69 -6.34 -13.16
CA CYS A 70 40.33 -5.53 -12.00
C CYS A 70 39.34 -6.28 -11.11
N ALA A 71 39.55 -6.25 -9.79
CA ALA A 71 38.58 -6.70 -8.80
C ALA A 71 37.70 -5.53 -8.34
N LEU A 72 36.38 -5.72 -8.31
CA LEU A 72 35.39 -4.74 -7.86
C LEU A 72 34.74 -5.22 -6.56
N PRO A 73 35.37 -5.00 -5.39
CA PRO A 73 34.83 -5.44 -4.11
C PRO A 73 33.50 -4.76 -3.76
N ILE A 74 33.27 -3.55 -4.27
CA ILE A 74 32.00 -2.83 -4.10
C ILE A 74 30.80 -3.59 -4.64
N ASN A 75 31.00 -4.38 -5.70
CA ASN A 75 29.89 -5.08 -6.35
C ASN A 75 29.40 -6.28 -5.54
N LEU A 76 30.30 -6.88 -4.74
CA LEU A 76 29.93 -7.91 -3.76
C LEU A 76 28.98 -7.34 -2.71
N PHE A 77 29.23 -6.11 -2.24
CA PHE A 77 28.35 -5.45 -1.28
C PHE A 77 26.98 -5.11 -1.90
N ASN A 78 27.00 -4.54 -3.11
CA ASN A 78 25.79 -4.20 -3.85
C ASN A 78 24.90 -5.43 -4.08
N GLU A 79 25.49 -6.54 -4.52
CA GLU A 79 24.76 -7.79 -4.73
C GLU A 79 23.95 -8.20 -3.50
N LYS A 80 24.55 -8.16 -2.30
CA LYS A 80 23.84 -8.54 -1.06
C LYS A 80 22.82 -7.50 -0.63
N PHE A 81 23.17 -6.21 -0.74
CA PHE A 81 22.26 -5.11 -0.42
C PHE A 81 21.00 -5.13 -1.28
N PHE A 82 21.14 -5.35 -2.59
CA PHE A 82 20.01 -5.36 -3.52
C PHE A 82 19.13 -6.60 -3.38
N ILE A 83 19.68 -7.76 -3.01
CA ILE A 83 18.85 -8.91 -2.62
C ILE A 83 17.99 -8.55 -1.40
N CYS A 84 18.59 -7.97 -0.36
CA CYS A 84 17.84 -7.54 0.83
C CYS A 84 16.76 -6.51 0.50
N LEU A 85 17.09 -5.52 -0.34
CA LEU A 85 16.12 -4.52 -0.80
C LEU A 85 14.98 -5.13 -1.61
N TRP A 86 15.23 -6.14 -2.44
CA TRP A 86 14.17 -6.81 -3.20
C TRP A 86 13.13 -7.44 -2.27
N PHE A 87 13.58 -8.18 -1.25
CA PHE A 87 12.67 -8.76 -0.26
C PHE A 87 11.92 -7.68 0.52
N TRP A 88 12.60 -6.58 0.87
CA TRP A 88 11.98 -5.44 1.53
C TRP A 88 10.89 -4.78 0.67
N LEU A 89 11.14 -4.57 -0.63
CA LEU A 89 10.16 -4.01 -1.55
C LEU A 89 8.94 -4.92 -1.72
N ILE A 90 9.13 -6.24 -1.79
CA ILE A 90 8.02 -7.20 -1.81
C ILE A 90 7.21 -7.14 -0.52
N PHE A 91 7.86 -7.08 0.64
CA PHE A 91 7.18 -6.90 1.92
C PHE A 91 6.34 -5.62 1.94
N LEU A 92 6.92 -4.48 1.54
CA LEU A 92 6.20 -3.21 1.44
C LEU A 92 5.04 -3.27 0.43
N ALA A 93 5.22 -3.98 -0.69
CA ALA A 93 4.17 -4.20 -1.67
C ALA A 93 2.98 -4.95 -1.06
N ILE A 94 3.24 -6.04 -0.36
CA ILE A 94 2.22 -6.85 0.32
C ILE A 94 1.45 -6.00 1.35
N VAL A 95 2.16 -5.29 2.24
CA VAL A 95 1.53 -4.43 3.26
C VAL A 95 0.68 -3.33 2.61
N THR A 96 1.17 -2.72 1.54
CA THR A 96 0.46 -1.64 0.85
C THR A 96 -0.78 -2.16 0.11
N ILE A 97 -0.70 -3.34 -0.49
CA ILE A 97 -1.84 -4.02 -1.12
C ILE A 97 -2.92 -4.34 -0.08
N PHE A 98 -2.55 -4.91 1.08
CA PHE A 98 -3.48 -5.14 2.18
C PHE A 98 -4.15 -3.85 2.66
N ASN A 99 -3.35 -2.78 2.84
CA ASN A 99 -3.89 -1.48 3.21
C ASN A 99 -4.85 -0.95 2.13
N PHE A 100 -4.50 -1.05 0.85
CA PHE A 100 -5.37 -0.66 -0.25
C PHE A 100 -6.72 -1.38 -0.23
N PHE A 101 -6.72 -2.71 -0.09
CA PHE A 101 -7.96 -3.48 0.05
C PHE A 101 -8.75 -3.10 1.30
N SER A 102 -8.08 -2.76 2.41
CA SER A 102 -8.77 -2.28 3.62
C SER A 102 -9.53 -0.97 3.39
N TRP A 103 -9.02 -0.08 2.54
CA TRP A 103 -9.70 1.16 2.15
C TRP A 103 -10.76 0.93 1.08
N LEU A 104 -10.50 0.03 0.13
CA LEU A 104 -11.45 -0.31 -0.93
C LEU A 104 -12.79 -0.83 -0.38
N LYS A 105 -12.75 -1.52 0.78
CA LYS A 105 -13.96 -1.98 1.50
C LYS A 105 -14.98 -0.87 1.77
N ILE A 106 -14.53 0.38 1.95
CA ILE A 106 -15.41 1.53 2.25
C ILE A 106 -16.30 1.90 1.06
N VAL A 107 -15.87 1.61 -0.17
CA VAL A 107 -16.67 1.87 -1.37
C VAL A 107 -17.94 1.02 -1.38
N PHE A 108 -17.89 -0.19 -0.80
CA PHE A 108 -19.04 -1.08 -0.77
C PHE A 108 -20.07 -0.63 0.28
N THR A 109 -21.25 -0.25 -0.21
CA THR A 109 -22.40 0.17 0.62
C THR A 109 -22.76 -0.87 1.69
N SER A 110 -22.74 -2.16 1.36
CA SER A 110 -23.03 -3.23 2.33
C SER A 110 -22.04 -3.26 3.50
N TYR A 111 -20.76 -2.98 3.23
CA TYR A 111 -19.73 -2.91 4.28
C TYR A 111 -19.93 -1.67 5.18
N ARG A 112 -20.25 -0.52 4.58
CA ARG A 112 -20.58 0.72 5.31
C ARG A 112 -21.76 0.51 6.25
N LYS A 113 -22.86 -0.03 5.72
CA LYS A 113 -24.08 -0.35 6.48
C LYS A 113 -23.77 -1.28 7.64
N ASN A 114 -23.17 -2.44 7.38
CA ASN A 114 -22.87 -3.42 8.44
C ASN A 114 -21.96 -2.85 9.54
N THR A 115 -20.98 -2.03 9.17
CA THR A 115 -20.09 -1.36 10.12
C THR A 115 -20.87 -0.41 11.03
N ILE A 116 -21.66 0.50 10.45
CA ILE A 116 -22.44 1.49 11.21
C ILE A 116 -23.51 0.80 12.07
N THR A 117 -24.17 -0.24 11.55
CA THR A 117 -25.13 -1.06 12.32
C THR A 117 -24.49 -1.63 13.58
N LYS A 118 -23.25 -2.12 13.52
CA LYS A 118 -22.56 -2.67 14.71
C LYS A 118 -22.32 -1.60 15.78
N TYR A 119 -21.89 -0.40 15.38
CA TYR A 119 -21.72 0.72 16.31
C TYR A 119 -23.04 1.14 16.97
N LEU A 120 -24.10 1.32 16.17
CA LEU A 120 -25.40 1.75 16.71
C LEU A 120 -26.08 0.67 17.58
N LYS A 121 -25.92 -0.62 17.23
CA LYS A 121 -26.40 -1.73 18.07
C LYS A 121 -25.63 -1.84 19.39
N SER A 122 -24.34 -1.54 19.39
CA SER A 122 -23.51 -1.55 20.61
C SER A 122 -24.04 -0.59 21.67
N LEU A 123 -24.67 0.51 21.26
CA LEU A 123 -25.26 1.52 22.16
C LEU A 123 -26.78 1.34 22.37
N LYS A 124 -27.37 0.25 21.87
CA LYS A 124 -28.83 -0.02 21.91
C LYS A 124 -29.69 1.11 21.32
N LYS A 125 -29.15 1.84 20.34
CA LYS A 125 -29.83 2.98 19.68
C LYS A 125 -30.63 2.58 18.45
N LEU A 126 -30.45 1.35 17.98
CA LEU A 126 -31.17 0.79 16.84
C LEU A 126 -32.06 -0.36 17.30
N GLY A 127 -33.35 -0.28 16.98
CA GLY A 127 -34.29 -1.39 17.17
C GLY A 127 -34.18 -2.47 16.09
N SER A 128 -35.01 -3.49 16.19
CA SER A 128 -35.10 -4.58 15.21
C SER A 128 -36.21 -4.36 14.18
N SER A 129 -36.87 -3.19 14.18
CA SER A 129 -37.98 -2.89 13.27
C SER A 129 -37.50 -2.70 11.84
N ASP A 130 -38.31 -3.11 10.86
CA ASP A 130 -37.98 -2.88 9.44
C ASP A 130 -37.93 -1.39 9.09
N LYS A 131 -38.72 -0.55 9.77
CA LYS A 131 -38.62 0.92 9.66
C LYS A 131 -37.25 1.44 10.10
N ASP A 132 -36.67 0.90 11.17
CA ASP A 132 -35.35 1.32 11.66
C ASP A 132 -34.25 0.95 10.67
N LYS A 133 -34.39 -0.19 9.98
CA LYS A 133 -33.45 -0.61 8.93
C LYS A 133 -33.52 0.30 7.71
N GLU A 134 -34.73 0.67 7.29
CA GLU A 134 -34.95 1.60 6.17
C GLU A 134 -34.36 2.98 6.48
N ILE A 135 -34.63 3.52 7.67
CA ILE A 135 -34.06 4.79 8.13
C ILE A 135 -32.52 4.75 8.14
N LEU A 136 -31.96 3.65 8.63
CA LEU A 136 -30.51 3.44 8.64
C LEU A 136 -29.94 3.38 7.22
N ASP A 137 -30.67 2.75 6.30
CA ASP A 137 -30.29 2.67 4.89
C ASP A 137 -30.09 4.06 4.31
N THR A 138 -31.14 4.90 4.42
CA THR A 138 -31.16 6.29 3.97
C THR A 138 -30.07 7.12 4.67
N PHE A 139 -29.86 6.94 5.97
CA PHE A 139 -28.77 7.61 6.69
C PHE A 139 -27.40 7.30 6.08
N VAL A 140 -27.13 6.05 5.74
CA VAL A 140 -25.82 5.62 5.22
C VAL A 140 -25.64 5.98 3.74
N THR A 141 -26.68 5.88 2.93
CA THR A 141 -26.58 6.14 1.48
C THR A 141 -26.71 7.61 1.14
N ASP A 142 -27.65 8.31 1.76
CA ASP A 142 -28.12 9.62 1.30
C ASP A 142 -27.67 10.76 2.21
N TYR A 143 -27.41 10.50 3.50
CA TYR A 143 -26.90 11.52 4.42
C TYR A 143 -25.38 11.46 4.58
N CYS A 144 -24.81 10.30 4.93
CA CYS A 144 -23.38 10.18 5.14
C CYS A 144 -22.57 10.06 3.84
N HIS A 145 -23.17 9.54 2.76
CA HIS A 145 -22.49 9.26 1.50
C HIS A 145 -21.14 8.51 1.68
N LEU A 146 -20.23 8.66 0.73
CA LEU A 146 -18.87 8.10 0.80
C LEU A 146 -17.99 8.88 1.79
N ASP A 147 -18.16 10.20 1.85
CA ASP A 147 -17.31 11.10 2.65
C ASP A 147 -17.48 10.89 4.15
N GLY A 148 -18.73 10.73 4.61
CA GLY A 148 -19.02 10.38 6.00
C GLY A 148 -18.46 9.00 6.37
N ALA A 149 -18.53 8.04 5.46
CA ALA A 149 -17.92 6.72 5.68
C ALA A 149 -16.39 6.78 5.74
N PHE A 150 -15.77 7.66 4.95
CA PHE A 150 -14.34 7.94 5.04
C PHE A 150 -13.97 8.54 6.41
N ILE A 151 -14.72 9.54 6.88
CA ILE A 151 -14.51 10.17 8.20
C ILE A 151 -14.69 9.16 9.32
N PHE A 152 -15.73 8.32 9.29
CA PHE A 152 -15.92 7.28 10.30
C PHE A 152 -14.77 6.27 10.32
N ASN A 153 -14.26 5.88 9.15
CA ASN A 153 -13.11 4.99 9.10
C ASN A 153 -11.83 5.68 9.58
N LEU A 154 -11.66 6.98 9.34
CA LEU A 154 -10.55 7.78 9.87
C LEU A 154 -10.63 7.88 11.39
N LEU A 155 -11.80 8.18 11.93
CA LEU A 155 -12.07 8.24 13.36
C LEU A 155 -11.77 6.89 14.02
N ARG A 156 -12.26 5.79 13.45
CA ARG A 156 -12.00 4.43 13.93
C ARG A 156 -10.51 4.07 13.95
N ARG A 157 -9.70 4.59 13.02
CA ARG A 157 -8.26 4.29 12.95
C ARG A 157 -7.44 5.11 13.94
N ASN A 158 -7.95 6.26 14.38
CA ASN A 158 -7.22 7.20 15.25
C ASN A 158 -7.80 7.30 16.66
N SER A 159 -8.97 6.72 16.93
CA SER A 159 -9.69 6.82 18.19
C SER A 159 -10.16 5.44 18.68
N ASN A 160 -10.59 5.40 19.94
CA ASN A 160 -11.14 4.19 20.56
C ASN A 160 -12.52 3.86 19.99
N TYR A 161 -12.86 2.57 20.06
CA TYR A 161 -14.15 2.06 19.60
C TYR A 161 -15.34 2.77 20.27
N ILE A 162 -15.24 3.04 21.58
CA ILE A 162 -16.31 3.68 22.38
C ILE A 162 -16.57 5.10 21.87
N THR A 163 -15.54 5.95 21.82
CA THR A 163 -15.63 7.33 21.34
C THR A 163 -16.16 7.40 19.90
N THR A 164 -15.70 6.49 19.03
CA THR A 164 -16.21 6.40 17.66
C THR A 164 -17.70 6.08 17.64
N SER A 165 -18.14 5.15 18.48
CA SER A 165 -19.55 4.76 18.60
C SER A 165 -20.43 5.90 19.08
N GLU A 166 -19.98 6.67 20.08
CA GLU A 166 -20.70 7.82 20.63
C GLU A 166 -20.89 8.91 19.58
N ILE A 167 -19.84 9.22 18.82
CA ILE A 167 -19.90 10.22 17.76
C ILE A 167 -20.88 9.80 16.65
N ILE A 168 -20.79 8.54 16.19
CA ILE A 168 -21.72 8.01 15.18
C ILE A 168 -23.16 8.03 15.71
N SER A 169 -23.37 7.68 16.98
CA SER A 169 -24.68 7.72 17.62
C SER A 169 -25.25 9.13 17.71
N ALA A 170 -24.47 10.09 18.17
CA ALA A 170 -24.90 11.48 18.27
C ALA A 170 -25.27 12.06 16.89
N LEU A 171 -24.51 11.71 15.85
CA LEU A 171 -24.80 12.12 14.49
C LEU A 171 -26.10 11.48 13.96
N TYR A 172 -26.31 10.19 14.23
CA TYR A 172 -27.54 9.49 13.85
C TYR A 172 -28.77 10.07 14.56
N GLU A 173 -28.67 10.39 15.86
CA GLU A 173 -29.76 11.03 16.60
C GLU A 173 -30.11 12.41 16.07
N ARG A 174 -29.10 13.18 15.68
CA ARG A 174 -29.31 14.48 15.03
C ARG A 174 -30.01 14.34 13.69
N TYR A 175 -29.58 13.39 12.86
CA TYR A 175 -30.26 13.07 11.59
C TYR A 175 -31.74 12.70 11.82
N CYS A 176 -32.02 11.81 12.77
CA CYS A 176 -33.39 11.42 13.10
C CYS A 176 -34.25 12.60 13.57
N ARG A 177 -33.68 13.51 14.36
CA ARG A 177 -34.37 14.73 14.82
C ARG A 177 -34.69 15.66 13.65
N ASP A 178 -33.72 15.93 12.79
CA ASP A 178 -33.85 16.97 11.77
C ASP A 178 -34.69 16.51 10.55
N TYR A 179 -34.61 15.23 10.18
CA TYR A 179 -35.23 14.71 8.94
C TYR A 179 -36.46 13.81 9.16
N ILE A 180 -36.53 13.08 10.28
CA ILE A 180 -37.62 12.10 10.51
C ILE A 180 -38.70 12.68 11.43
N ARG A 181 -38.30 13.50 12.41
CA ARG A 181 -39.21 14.18 13.34
C ARG A 181 -38.97 15.68 13.34
N PRO A 182 -39.13 16.36 12.19
CA PRO A 182 -38.89 17.80 12.13
C PRO A 182 -39.77 18.50 13.18
N PRO A 183 -39.22 19.48 13.93
CA PRO A 183 -40.00 20.22 14.90
C PRO A 183 -41.17 20.88 14.18
N ARG A 184 -42.40 20.70 14.71
CA ARG A 184 -43.54 21.51 14.25
C ARG A 184 -43.14 22.96 14.48
N ARG A 185 -42.90 23.71 13.39
CA ARG A 185 -42.81 25.17 13.48
C ARG A 185 -44.11 25.63 14.12
N SER A 186 -44.07 26.01 15.40
CA SER A 186 -45.09 26.87 15.96
C SER A 186 -44.99 28.16 15.16
N ILE A 187 -45.92 28.33 14.22
CA ILE A 187 -46.24 29.61 13.63
C ILE A 187 -46.65 30.48 14.82
N VAL A 188 -45.70 31.27 15.33
CA VAL A 188 -46.02 32.38 16.22
C VAL A 188 -46.66 33.40 15.31
N MET A 189 -47.99 33.43 15.36
CA MET A 189 -48.85 34.40 14.71
C MET A 189 -48.81 35.71 15.47
#